data_AF-A0A953NYJ8-F1
#
_entry.id   AF-A0A953NYJ8-F1
#
_cell.length_a   1.000
_cell.length_b   1.000
_cell.length_c   1.000
_cell.angle_alpha   90.00
_cell.angle_beta   90.00
_cell.angle_gamma   90.00
#
_symmetry.space_group_name_H-M   'P 1'
#
loop_
_entity.id
_entity.type
_entity.pdbx_description
1 polymer ?
#
loop_
_entity_poly.entity_id
_entity_poly.type
_entity_poly.pdbx_seq_one_letter_code
_entity_poly.pdbx_strand_id
1 'polypeptide(L)'
;MNTRLKKLVQELGDAINNSLSSSEQVARVVARIKEEGFDIFLVLEATVGLRRHNDEGQPDSLEAVPAASRRNAEPAFNVNASDLRFLKSLRITIDDAA
;
A
#
# COMPACT_ATOMS: atom_id res chain seq x y z
N MET A 1 21.83 15.85 -3.68
CA MET A 1 20.49 15.24 -3.48
C MET A 1 20.34 14.81 -2.02
N ASN A 2 19.14 14.93 -1.46
CA ASN A 2 18.83 15.02 -0.02
C ASN A 2 19.40 13.88 0.88
N THR A 3 20.66 13.99 1.31
CA THR A 3 21.36 13.01 2.16
C THR A 3 20.60 12.68 3.45
N ARG A 4 19.87 13.66 4.00
CA ARG A 4 19.05 13.49 5.19
C ARG A 4 17.82 12.63 4.94
N LEU A 5 17.14 12.80 3.81
CA LEU A 5 15.98 11.96 3.45
C LEU A 5 16.41 10.51 3.23
N LYS A 6 17.54 10.30 2.56
CA LYS A 6 18.09 8.95 2.36
C LYS A 6 18.39 8.25 3.69
N LYS A 7 18.95 8.98 4.67
CA LYS A 7 19.17 8.45 6.03
C LYS A 7 17.86 8.08 6.73
N LEU A 8 16.83 8.92 6.65
CA LEU A 8 15.53 8.64 7.27
C LEU A 8 14.84 7.42 6.65
N VAL A 9 14.91 7.27 5.33
CA VAL A 9 14.37 6.08 4.64
C VAL A 9 15.12 4.82 5.04
N GLN A 10 16.45 4.91 5.17
CA GLN A 10 17.26 3.79 5.62
C GLN A 10 16.96 3.41 7.08
N GLU A 11 16.88 4.39 7.99
CA GLU A 11 16.52 4.17 9.39
C GLU A 11 15.12 3.56 9.54
N LEU A 12 14.16 3.97 8.72
CA LEU A 12 12.84 3.35 8.64
C LEU A 12 12.92 1.89 8.18
N GLY A 13 13.72 1.61 7.15
CA GLY A 13 13.95 0.24 6.67
C GLY A 13 14.55 -0.66 7.75
N ASP A 14 15.57 -0.16 8.45
CA ASP A 14 16.23 -0.86 9.55
C ASP A 14 15.26 -1.12 10.71
N ALA A 15 14.43 -0.13 11.07
CA ALA A 15 13.42 -0.26 12.12
C ALA A 15 12.35 -1.31 11.78
N ILE A 16 11.86 -1.34 10.53
CA ILE A 16 10.89 -2.34 10.06
C ILE A 16 11.51 -3.73 10.07
N ASN A 17 12.73 -3.89 9.56
CA ASN A 17 13.41 -5.18 9.53
C ASN A 17 13.66 -5.72 10.94
N ASN A 18 14.09 -4.86 11.88
CA ASN A 18 14.25 -5.22 13.28
C ASN A 18 12.91 -5.59 13.92
N SER A 19 11.84 -4.86 13.63
CA SER A 19 10.51 -5.15 14.16
C SER A 19 9.96 -6.48 13.64
N LEU A 20 10.20 -6.80 12.37
CA LEU A 20 9.75 -8.04 11.75
C LEU A 20 10.54 -9.25 12.27
N SER A 21 11.87 -9.12 12.35
CA SER A 21 12.77 -10.19 12.81
C SER A 21 12.63 -10.50 14.31
N SER A 22 12.31 -9.50 15.14
CA SER A 22 12.06 -9.67 16.57
C SER A 22 10.60 -9.97 16.92
N SER A 23 9.68 -9.92 15.94
CA SER A 23 8.27 -10.19 16.19
C SER A 23 8.01 -11.67 16.42
N GLU A 24 7.69 -12.02 17.67
CA GLU A 24 7.28 -13.38 18.02
C GLU A 24 6.04 -13.85 17.24
N GLN A 25 5.13 -12.92 16.90
CA GLN A 25 3.93 -13.26 16.15
C GLN A 25 4.30 -13.78 14.75
N VAL A 26 5.21 -13.10 14.07
CA VAL A 26 5.68 -13.49 12.74
C VAL A 26 6.46 -14.80 12.83
N ALA A 27 7.32 -14.94 13.84
CA ALA A 27 8.09 -16.18 14.08
C ALA A 27 7.18 -17.40 14.28
N ARG A 28 6.09 -17.27 15.06
CA ARG A 28 5.11 -18.36 15.27
C ARG A 28 4.44 -18.80 13.97
N VAL A 29 4.04 -17.86 13.12
CA VAL A 29 3.39 -18.18 11.83
C VAL A 29 4.39 -18.86 10.89
N VAL A 30 5.62 -18.34 10.81
CA VAL A 30 6.71 -18.94 10.04
C VAL A 30 7.02 -20.37 10.50
N ALA A 31 7.07 -20.62 11.81
CA ALA A 31 7.31 -21.95 12.36
C ALA A 31 6.19 -22.93 11.95
N ARG A 32 4.93 -22.53 12.09
CA ARG A 32 3.79 -23.36 11.70
C ARG A 32 3.80 -23.71 10.21
N ILE A 33 4.16 -22.77 9.34
CA ILE A 33 4.28 -23.04 7.90
C ILE A 33 5.41 -24.05 7.61
N LYS A 34 6.54 -23.94 8.32
CA LYS A 34 7.64 -24.92 8.22
C LYS A 34 7.24 -26.31 8.73
N GLU A 35 6.47 -26.38 9.81
CA GLU A 35 5.95 -27.65 10.36
C GLU A 35 5.04 -28.38 9.39
N GLU A 36 4.33 -27.66 8.51
CA GLU A 36 3.54 -28.26 7.42
C GLU A 36 4.40 -28.71 6.23
N GLY A 37 5.74 -28.55 6.32
CA GLY A 37 6.70 -29.06 5.33
C GLY A 37 7.07 -28.06 4.23
N PHE A 38 6.78 -26.76 4.41
CA PHE A 38 7.11 -25.73 3.43
C PHE A 38 8.40 -24.98 3.78
N ASP A 39 9.27 -24.79 2.79
CA ASP A 39 10.41 -23.89 2.89
C ASP A 39 10.01 -22.44 2.57
N ILE A 40 10.40 -21.51 3.44
CA ILE A 40 9.98 -20.11 3.36
C ILE A 40 11.15 -19.23 2.96
N PHE A 41 10.95 -18.44 1.90
CA PHE A 41 11.79 -17.31 1.52
C PHE A 41 10.91 -16.05 1.47
N LEU A 42 11.22 -15.07 2.30
CA LEU A 42 10.41 -13.87 2.46
C LEU A 42 11.17 -12.63 1.97
N VAL A 43 10.57 -11.90 1.04
CA VAL A 43 11.04 -10.58 0.59
C VAL A 43 9.91 -9.59 0.84
N LEU A 44 10.19 -8.51 1.58
CA LEU A 44 9.19 -7.50 1.92
C LEU A 44 9.44 -6.23 1.10
N GLU A 45 8.56 -5.96 0.14
CA GLU A 45 8.56 -4.71 -0.62
C GLU A 45 7.54 -3.75 -0.01
N ALA A 46 8.01 -2.68 0.64
CA ALA A 46 7.17 -1.62 1.16
C ALA A 46 7.42 -0.32 0.38
N THR A 47 6.38 0.21 -0.28
CA THR A 47 6.47 1.52 -0.95
C THR A 47 6.21 2.63 0.06
N VAL A 48 7.19 3.52 0.28
CA VAL A 48 7.09 4.63 1.24
C VAL A 48 6.87 5.95 0.50
N GLY A 49 5.69 6.55 0.66
CA GLY A 49 5.37 7.90 0.17
C GLY A 49 5.81 8.99 1.15
N LEU A 50 6.54 10.00 0.67
CA LEU A 50 7.04 11.11 1.49
C LEU A 50 6.49 12.44 0.94
N ARG A 51 5.81 13.24 1.77
CA ARG A 51 5.36 14.61 1.44
C ARG A 51 6.07 15.62 2.36
N ARG A 52 6.52 16.75 1.81
CA ARG A 52 7.12 17.85 2.61
C ARG A 52 6.02 18.80 3.04
N HIS A 53 6.02 19.17 4.31
CA HIS A 53 5.06 20.09 4.91
C HIS A 53 5.53 21.55 4.71
N ASN A 54 5.74 21.96 3.45
CA ASN A 54 5.97 23.37 3.11
C ASN A 54 4.93 23.77 2.07
N ASP A 55 3.74 24.13 2.54
CA ASP A 55 2.94 25.26 2.04
C ASP A 55 1.65 25.36 2.88
N GLU A 56 1.43 26.54 3.46
CA GLU A 56 0.38 26.88 4.43
C GLU A 56 -1.04 26.92 3.83
N GLY A 57 -1.58 25.82 3.29
CA GLY A 57 -2.93 25.93 2.73
C GLY A 57 -3.57 24.73 2.06
N GLN A 58 -3.61 23.55 2.68
CA GLN A 58 -4.63 22.57 2.31
C GLN A 58 -4.93 21.57 3.42
N PRO A 59 -6.22 21.38 3.81
CA PRO A 59 -6.59 20.37 4.78
C PRO A 59 -6.33 18.95 4.22
N ASP A 60 -5.92 18.10 5.16
CA ASP A 60 -5.59 16.68 5.03
C ASP A 60 -6.51 15.88 4.11
N SER A 61 -5.93 15.29 3.07
CA SER A 61 -6.34 13.98 2.55
C SER A 61 -5.12 13.08 2.53
N LEU A 62 -4.78 12.58 3.72
CA LEU A 62 -3.97 11.37 3.83
C LEU A 62 -4.86 10.21 3.37
N GLU A 63 -4.82 9.87 2.08
CA GLU A 63 -5.25 8.53 1.66
C GLU A 63 -4.24 7.53 2.20
N ALA A 64 -4.46 7.13 3.46
CA ALA A 64 -3.82 5.99 4.06
C ALA A 64 -4.08 4.78 3.16
N VAL A 65 -3.03 4.04 2.82
CA VAL A 65 -3.16 2.69 2.26
C VAL A 65 -4.19 1.92 3.10
N PRO A 66 -5.28 1.41 2.50
CA PRO A 66 -6.35 0.81 3.28
C PRO A 66 -5.86 -0.49 3.89
N ALA A 67 -5.43 -0.42 5.15
CA ALA A 67 -5.35 -1.57 6.03
C ALA A 67 -6.79 -2.04 6.26
N ALA A 68 -7.19 -3.05 5.50
CA ALA A 68 -8.36 -3.91 5.68
C ALA A 68 -9.33 -3.50 6.80
N SER A 69 -10.13 -2.45 6.57
CA SER A 69 -11.32 -2.16 7.37
C SER A 69 -12.51 -2.20 6.44
N ARG A 70 -13.04 -3.40 6.24
CA ARG A 70 -14.35 -3.64 5.65
C ARG A 70 -15.42 -3.09 6.59
N ARG A 71 -15.86 -1.84 6.39
CA ARG A 71 -17.14 -1.34 6.92
C ARG A 71 -17.76 -0.39 5.90
N ASN A 72 -18.72 -0.91 5.11
CA ASN A 72 -19.80 -0.23 4.40
C ASN A 72 -19.60 1.24 3.98
N ALA A 73 -18.59 1.51 3.15
CA ALA A 73 -18.68 2.62 2.21
C ALA A 73 -18.80 1.97 0.82
N GLU A 74 -19.92 2.16 0.14
CA GLU A 74 -19.96 1.86 -1.29
C GLU A 74 -18.83 2.66 -1.95
N PRO A 75 -17.92 2.02 -2.68
CA PRO A 75 -16.84 2.73 -3.33
C PRO A 75 -17.46 3.73 -4.30
N ALA A 76 -17.17 5.02 -4.11
CA ALA A 76 -17.62 6.04 -5.03
C ALA A 76 -16.93 5.80 -6.38
N PHE A 77 -17.66 5.18 -7.32
CA PHE A 77 -17.18 4.95 -8.67
C PHE A 77 -17.23 6.27 -9.43
N ASN A 78 -16.15 7.04 -9.36
CA ASN A 78 -16.02 8.31 -10.06
C ASN A 78 -15.22 8.12 -11.34
N VAL A 79 -15.86 8.26 -12.50
CA VAL A 79 -15.26 8.09 -13.82
C VAL A 79 -14.93 9.45 -14.41
N ASN A 80 -13.67 9.67 -14.78
CA ASN A 80 -13.24 10.90 -15.44
C ASN A 80 -13.21 10.76 -16.98
N ALA A 81 -12.95 11.87 -17.69
CA ALA A 81 -12.95 11.88 -19.16
C ALA A 81 -11.83 11.01 -19.80
N SER A 82 -10.70 10.86 -19.12
CA SER A 82 -9.60 10.00 -19.55
C SER A 82 -9.98 8.52 -19.43
N ASP A 83 -10.66 8.14 -18.35
CA ASP A 83 -11.14 6.78 -18.12
C ASP A 83 -12.14 6.37 -19.21
N LEU A 84 -13.07 7.27 -19.58
CA LEU A 84 -14.01 7.04 -20.68
C LEU A 84 -13.31 6.84 -22.03
N ARG A 85 -12.25 7.61 -22.31
CA ARG A 85 -11.46 7.44 -23.54
C ARG A 85 -10.75 6.10 -23.55
N PHE A 86 -10.22 5.67 -22.41
CA PHE A 86 -9.55 4.39 -22.25
C PHE A 86 -10.53 3.22 -22.44
N LEU A 87 -11.68 3.23 -21.77
CA LEU A 87 -12.71 2.18 -21.92
C LEU A 87 -13.20 2.06 -23.36
N LYS A 88 -13.37 3.20 -24.06
CA LYS A 88 -13.69 3.23 -25.51
C LYS A 88 -12.60 2.57 -26.36
N SER A 89 -11.33 2.80 -26.05
CA SER A 89 -10.22 2.16 -26.78
C SER A 89 -10.19 0.63 -26.61
N LEU A 90 -10.67 0.14 -25.46
CA LEU A 90 -10.83 -1.28 -25.18
C LEU A 90 -12.14 -1.87 -25.71
N ARG A 91 -12.97 -1.08 -26.42
CA ARG A 91 -14.33 -1.44 -26.86
C ARG A 91 -15.24 -1.90 -25.72
N ILE A 92 -14.98 -1.43 -24.50
CA ILE A 92 -15.84 -1.69 -23.35
C ILE A 92 -16.96 -0.65 -23.39
N THR A 93 -18.19 -1.10 -23.60
CA THR A 93 -19.41 -0.29 -23.57
C THR A 93 -20.28 -0.78 -22.44
N ILE A 94 -20.84 0.14 -21.66
CA ILE A 94 -21.85 -0.17 -20.65
C ILE A 94 -23.19 -0.13 -21.40
N ASP A 95 -23.81 -1.29 -21.57
CA ASP A 95 -25.17 -1.40 -22.08
C ASP A 95 -26.09 -1.12 -20.90
N ASP A 96 -26.82 -0.02 -20.93
CA ASP A 96 -27.75 0.36 -19.87
C ASP A 96 -29.04 -0.45 -20.08
N ALA A 97 -28.97 -1.74 -19.72
CA ALA A 97 -30.13 -2.61 -19.66
C ALA A 97 -30.73 -2.55 -18.25
N ALA A 98 -31.49 -1.48 -18.00
CA ALA A 98 -32.47 -1.37 -16.92
C ALA A 98 -33.62 -0.44 -17.34
#